data_AF-A0A7X6UB52-F1
#
_entry.id   AF-A0A7X6UB52-F1
#
_cell.length_a   1.000
_cell.length_b   1.000
_cell.length_c   1.000
_cell.angle_alpha   90.00
_cell.angle_beta   90.00
_cell.angle_gamma   90.00
#
_symmetry.space_group_name_H-M   'P 1'
#
loop_
_entity.id
_entity.type
_entity.pdbx_description
1 polymer ?
#
loop_
_entity_poly.entity_id
_entity_poly.type
_entity_poly.pdbx_seq_one_letter_code
_entity_poly.pdbx_strand_id
1 'polypeptide(L)'
;MKIARFRSTDGIAYGILDQSEDGSALELIELAADPIVSGFDTTGRRIPVSEVTLLAPVIPSSKIVCVGKNYLDHVEEMRDVTGGGRAEAPAEPLLFLKPNTSVIGPDDEIVLPTISERVEHEGELAVIIGQIAKDVPVERALDVVFGYTCANDVTARDLQVRDGQWSRAKG
;
A
#
# COMPACT_ATOMS: atom_id res chain seq x y z
N MET A 1 -10.82 -1.67 13.77
CA MET A 1 -9.52 -1.37 14.40
C MET A 1 -8.60 -0.80 13.34
N LYS A 2 -7.76 0.19 13.65
CA LYS A 2 -6.75 0.73 12.73
C LYS A 2 -5.37 0.43 13.32
N ILE A 3 -4.49 -0.15 12.51
CA ILE A 3 -3.14 -0.50 12.94
C ILE A 3 -2.16 0.44 12.24
N ALA A 4 -1.19 0.95 13.01
CA ALA A 4 -0.07 1.70 12.49
C ALA A 4 1.24 0.99 12.85
N ARG A 5 2.22 1.12 11.96
CA ARG A 5 3.62 0.88 12.29
C ARG A 5 4.27 2.25 12.52
N PHE A 6 5.05 2.39 13.57
CA PHE A 6 5.59 3.69 13.96
C PHE A 6 7.01 3.57 14.50
N ARG A 7 7.74 4.68 14.50
CA ARG A 7 9.03 4.84 15.15
C ARG A 7 8.89 5.77 16.34
N SER A 8 9.30 5.29 17.51
CA SER A 8 9.45 6.07 18.74
C SER A 8 10.94 6.15 19.13
N THR A 9 11.24 6.74 20.29
CA THR A 9 12.58 6.76 20.87
C THR A 9 13.13 5.36 21.18
N ASP A 10 12.24 4.40 21.44
CA ASP A 10 12.62 3.03 21.85
C ASP A 10 12.78 2.08 20.65
N GLY A 11 12.40 2.51 19.45
CA GLY A 11 12.56 1.74 18.23
C GLY A 11 11.32 1.75 17.35
N ILE A 12 11.17 0.70 16.56
CA ILE A 12 10.02 0.50 15.66
C ILE A 12 9.07 -0.49 16.32
N ALA A 13 7.79 -0.13 16.36
CA ALA A 13 6.73 -0.97 16.89
C ALA A 13 5.48 -0.88 16.03
N TYR A 14 4.49 -1.73 16.34
CA TYR A 14 3.13 -1.61 15.84
C TYR A 14 2.22 -1.12 16.96
N GLY A 15 1.12 -0.48 16.59
CA GLY A 15 0.15 0.00 17.57
C GLY A 15 -1.27 0.08 16.99
N ILE A 16 -2.24 -0.04 17.88
CA ILE A 16 -3.65 0.20 17.58
C ILE A 16 -3.91 1.69 17.75
N LEU A 17 -4.37 2.35 16.69
CA LEU A 17 -4.81 3.73 16.77
C LEU A 17 -6.10 3.82 17.58
N ASP A 18 -6.06 4.64 18.61
CA ASP A 18 -7.15 4.88 19.55
C ASP A 18 -7.24 6.38 19.89
N GLN A 19 -8.31 6.78 20.56
CA GLN A 19 -8.46 8.12 21.10
C GLN A 19 -8.06 8.14 22.58
N SER A 20 -7.46 9.25 23.05
CA SER A 20 -7.20 9.44 24.48
C SER A 20 -8.50 9.43 25.29
N GLU A 21 -8.43 9.10 26.59
CA GLU A 21 -9.61 8.98 27.46
C GLU A 21 -10.47 10.26 27.51
N ASP A 22 -9.82 11.42 27.43
CA ASP A 22 -10.46 12.73 27.42
C ASP A 22 -10.88 13.21 26.01
N GLY A 23 -10.60 12.42 24.98
CA GLY A 23 -10.94 12.73 23.59
C GLY A 23 -10.02 13.75 22.91
N SER A 24 -9.01 14.29 23.62
CA SER A 24 -8.23 15.44 23.15
C SER A 24 -7.15 15.10 22.12
N ALA A 25 -6.71 13.84 22.05
CA ALA A 25 -5.61 13.42 21.19
C ALA A 25 -5.83 12.02 20.61
N LEU A 26 -5.09 11.72 19.53
CA LEU A 26 -4.92 10.37 19.01
C LEU A 26 -3.70 9.71 19.65
N GLU A 27 -3.85 8.45 20.02
CA GLU A 27 -2.80 7.64 20.65
C GLU A 27 -2.63 6.31 19.93
N LEU A 28 -1.47 5.70 20.13
CA LEU A 28 -1.17 4.34 19.71
C LEU A 28 -1.04 3.48 20.96
N ILE A 29 -1.88 2.47 21.07
CA ILE A 29 -1.70 1.39 22.04
C ILE A 29 -0.69 0.41 21.43
N GLU A 30 0.51 0.38 21.99
CA GLU A 30 1.60 -0.44 21.47
C GLU A 30 1.25 -1.94 21.52
N LEU A 31 1.50 -2.62 20.41
CA LEU A 31 1.36 -4.06 20.27
C LEU A 31 2.64 -4.76 20.71
N ALA A 32 2.49 -5.95 21.30
CA ALA A 32 3.61 -6.76 21.76
C ALA A 32 4.47 -7.31 20.61
N ALA A 33 3.91 -7.43 19.40
CA ALA A 33 4.58 -7.96 18.22
C ALA A 33 3.88 -7.54 16.92
N ASP A 34 4.36 -8.07 15.78
CA ASP A 34 3.72 -7.88 14.48
C ASP A 34 2.32 -8.50 14.45
N PRO A 35 1.26 -7.71 14.18
CA PRO A 35 -0.12 -8.18 14.27
C PRO A 35 -0.51 -9.20 13.19
N ILE A 36 0.20 -9.23 12.07
CA ILE A 36 -0.07 -10.20 11.00
C ILE A 36 0.34 -11.61 11.45
N VAL A 37 1.38 -11.71 12.28
CA VAL A 37 1.96 -12.99 12.73
C VAL A 37 1.47 -13.39 14.13
N SER A 38 1.38 -12.42 15.04
CA SER A 38 1.23 -12.68 16.48
C SER A 38 -0.10 -12.19 17.07
N GLY A 39 -0.99 -11.62 16.27
CA GLY A 39 -2.27 -11.09 16.75
C GLY A 39 -2.16 -9.73 17.45
N PHE A 40 -3.18 -9.38 18.25
CA PHE A 40 -3.38 -8.00 18.72
C PHE A 40 -3.09 -7.78 20.22
N ASP A 41 -2.31 -8.66 20.84
CA ASP A 41 -1.93 -8.48 22.24
C ASP A 41 -1.12 -7.19 22.42
N THR A 42 -1.51 -6.38 23.40
CA THR A 42 -0.91 -5.07 23.65
C THR A 42 0.11 -5.14 24.78
N THR A 43 1.08 -4.23 24.78
CA THR A 43 1.98 -4.02 25.93
C THR A 43 1.31 -3.22 27.04
N GLY A 44 0.16 -2.61 26.75
CA GLY A 44 -0.55 -1.65 27.61
C GLY A 44 0.01 -0.23 27.53
N ARG A 45 1.15 -0.02 26.88
CA ARG A 45 1.74 1.31 26.68
C ARG A 45 0.92 2.10 25.66
N ARG A 46 0.66 3.37 25.97
CA ARG A 46 -0.01 4.32 25.08
C ARG A 46 0.93 5.46 24.76
N ILE A 47 1.00 5.86 23.48
CA ILE A 47 1.91 6.89 22.99
C ILE A 47 1.11 7.87 22.12
N PRO A 48 1.17 9.19 22.35
CA PRO A 48 0.53 10.16 21.47
C PRO A 48 1.07 10.05 20.04
N VAL A 49 0.18 10.09 19.03
CA VAL A 49 0.59 10.04 17.61
C VAL A 49 1.54 11.19 17.26
N SER A 50 1.42 12.34 17.94
CA SER A 50 2.29 13.50 17.76
C SER A 50 3.74 13.29 18.21
N GLU A 51 4.04 12.24 18.97
CA GLU A 51 5.36 11.95 19.50
C GLU A 51 6.11 10.87 18.69
N VAL A 52 5.51 10.37 17.61
CA VAL A 52 6.07 9.30 16.79
C VAL A 52 6.11 9.69 15.32
N THR A 53 6.93 8.99 14.55
CA THR A 53 6.86 9.01 13.09
C THR A 53 6.08 7.79 12.61
N LEU A 54 4.99 8.02 11.90
CA LEU A 54 4.27 6.94 11.23
C LEU A 54 5.12 6.38 10.08
N LEU A 55 5.14 5.07 9.95
CA LEU A 55 5.84 4.36 8.89
C LEU A 55 4.83 3.69 7.97
N ALA A 56 5.30 3.15 6.84
CA ALA A 56 4.48 2.24 6.03
C ALA A 56 3.89 1.15 6.94
N PRO A 57 2.55 0.95 6.95
CA PRO A 57 1.87 0.10 7.93
C PRO A 57 2.26 -1.37 7.78
N VAL A 58 2.78 -1.74 6.61
CA VAL A 58 3.40 -3.03 6.32
C VAL A 58 4.63 -2.77 5.46
N ILE A 59 5.76 -3.41 5.78
CA ILE A 59 6.82 -3.64 4.78
C ILE A 59 6.56 -5.02 4.19
N PRO A 60 6.14 -5.12 2.92
CA PRO A 60 5.89 -6.41 2.31
C PRO A 60 7.17 -7.25 2.32
N SER A 61 7.15 -8.35 3.08
CA SER A 61 8.27 -9.27 3.20
C SER A 61 8.55 -10.06 1.92
N SER A 62 7.60 -10.08 0.98
CA SER A 62 7.71 -10.85 -0.27
C SER A 62 7.51 -10.00 -1.53
N LYS A 63 6.32 -9.42 -1.72
CA LYS A 63 5.93 -8.81 -2.99
C LYS A 63 4.78 -7.83 -2.83
N ILE A 64 4.63 -6.98 -3.83
CA ILE A 64 3.45 -6.16 -4.07
C ILE A 64 2.92 -6.59 -5.43
N VAL A 65 1.68 -7.10 -5.46
CA VAL A 65 0.99 -7.45 -6.70
C VAL A 65 -0.01 -6.33 -6.99
N CYS A 66 0.12 -5.72 -8.15
CA CYS A 66 -0.71 -4.61 -8.59
C CYS A 66 -1.63 -5.05 -9.73
N VAL A 67 -2.76 -4.38 -9.86
CA VAL A 67 -3.75 -4.63 -10.92
C VAL A 67 -3.88 -3.35 -11.76
N GLY A 68 -3.53 -3.43 -13.04
CA GLY A 68 -3.73 -2.33 -13.96
C GLY A 68 -5.16 -2.30 -14.52
N LYS A 69 -5.66 -1.11 -14.87
CA LYS A 69 -6.89 -0.93 -15.64
C LYS A 69 -8.15 -1.53 -14.96
N ASN A 70 -8.24 -1.41 -13.63
CA ASN A 70 -9.32 -1.99 -12.83
C ASN A 70 -10.48 -1.02 -12.50
N TYR A 71 -10.40 0.23 -12.97
CA TYR A 71 -11.49 1.22 -12.95
C TYR A 71 -11.81 1.61 -14.39
N LEU A 72 -13.07 1.43 -14.80
CA LEU A 72 -13.52 1.67 -16.19
C LEU A 72 -13.18 3.10 -16.65
N ASP A 73 -13.45 4.09 -15.81
CA ASP A 73 -13.19 5.50 -16.11
C ASP A 73 -11.70 5.77 -16.35
N HIS A 74 -10.81 5.12 -15.59
CA HIS A 74 -9.36 5.24 -15.78
C HIS A 74 -8.90 4.55 -17.09
N VAL A 75 -9.56 3.46 -17.50
CA VAL A 75 -9.29 2.83 -18.81
C VAL A 75 -9.62 3.80 -19.95
N GLU A 76 -10.71 4.56 -19.83
CA GLU A 76 -11.10 5.56 -20.81
C GLU A 76 -10.15 6.75 -20.86
N GLU A 77 -9.68 7.25 -19.72
CA GLU A 77 -8.68 8.33 -19.63
C GLU A 77 -7.33 7.94 -20.27
N MET A 78 -6.88 6.70 -20.03
CA MET A 78 -5.56 6.22 -20.47
C MET A 78 -5.48 5.82 -21.95
N ARG A 79 -6.57 5.98 -22.71
CA ARG A 79 -6.65 5.65 -24.14
C ARG A 79 -5.58 6.34 -24.97
N ASP A 80 -5.39 7.63 -24.74
CA ASP A 80 -4.47 8.46 -25.53
C ASP A 80 -3.04 8.44 -25.00
N VAL A 81 -2.82 7.93 -23.78
CA VAL A 81 -1.51 7.89 -23.10
C VAL A 81 -0.77 6.58 -23.37
N THR A 82 -1.47 5.44 -23.35
CA THR A 82 -0.84 4.10 -23.46
C THR A 82 -0.91 3.47 -24.85
N GLY A 83 -1.43 4.19 -25.85
CA GLY A 83 -1.34 3.80 -27.26
C GLY A 83 -2.08 2.50 -27.64
N GLY A 84 -3.14 2.13 -26.92
CA GLY A 84 -3.89 0.89 -27.15
C GLY A 84 -5.33 1.17 -27.60
N GLY A 85 -5.62 0.88 -28.88
CA GLY A 85 -6.92 1.08 -29.54
C GLY A 85 -8.09 0.22 -29.05
N ARG A 86 -8.16 -0.13 -27.76
CA ARG A 86 -9.36 -0.77 -27.18
C ARG A 86 -9.59 -0.29 -25.76
N ALA A 87 -10.60 0.57 -25.63
CA ALA A 87 -11.26 0.93 -24.37
C ALA A 87 -12.18 -0.23 -23.92
N GLU A 88 -11.66 -1.45 -23.92
CA GLU A 88 -12.36 -2.62 -23.40
C GLU A 88 -11.61 -3.03 -22.14
N ALA A 89 -12.36 -3.20 -21.03
CA ALA A 89 -11.80 -3.76 -19.82
C ALA A 89 -11.13 -5.11 -20.16
N PRO A 90 -9.90 -5.37 -19.66
CA PRO A 90 -9.22 -6.60 -20.00
C PRO A 90 -10.03 -7.80 -19.51
N ALA A 91 -10.12 -8.86 -20.34
CA ALA A 91 -10.89 -10.06 -20.00
C ALA A 91 -10.34 -10.82 -18.79
N GLU A 92 -9.05 -10.62 -18.49
CA GLU A 92 -8.36 -11.12 -17.32
C GLU A 92 -7.63 -9.95 -16.62
N PRO A 93 -7.47 -9.98 -15.28
CA PRO A 93 -6.75 -8.92 -14.58
C PRO A 93 -5.32 -8.75 -15.10
N LEU A 94 -4.94 -7.52 -15.44
CA LEU A 94 -3.58 -7.20 -15.84
C LEU A 94 -2.72 -7.06 -14.58
N LEU A 95 -1.92 -8.08 -14.28
CA LEU A 95 -1.07 -8.11 -13.09
C LEU A 95 0.36 -7.68 -13.39
N PHE A 96 0.97 -6.96 -12.46
CA PHE A 96 2.39 -6.64 -12.45
C PHE A 96 2.92 -6.55 -11.01
N LEU A 97 4.24 -6.45 -10.87
CA LEU A 97 4.91 -6.38 -9.56
C LEU A 97 5.58 -5.02 -9.37
N LYS A 98 5.47 -4.50 -8.14
CA LYS A 98 6.39 -3.47 -7.62
C LYS A 98 7.35 -4.13 -6.61
N PRO A 99 8.63 -3.74 -6.60
CA PRO A 99 9.57 -4.22 -5.61
C PRO A 99 9.21 -3.64 -4.23
N ASN A 100 9.46 -4.39 -3.16
CA ASN A 100 9.19 -3.89 -1.80
C ASN A 100 10.07 -2.67 -1.42
N THR A 101 11.16 -2.43 -2.15
CA THR A 101 12.01 -1.25 -2.03
C THR A 101 11.33 0.05 -2.49
N SER A 102 10.21 -0.03 -3.21
CA SER A 102 9.44 1.16 -3.63
C SER A 102 8.50 1.68 -2.53
N VAL A 103 8.42 1.01 -1.38
CA VAL A 103 7.47 1.34 -0.30
C VAL A 103 8.06 2.41 0.61
N ILE A 104 7.33 3.51 0.75
CA ILE A 104 7.61 4.58 1.72
C ILE A 104 6.40 4.80 2.63
N GLY A 105 6.61 5.44 3.77
CA GLY A 105 5.57 5.73 4.75
C GLY A 105 4.67 6.90 4.36
N PRO A 106 3.64 7.18 5.18
CA PRO A 106 2.92 8.44 5.08
C PRO A 106 3.90 9.61 5.30
N ASP A 107 3.68 10.72 4.59
CA ASP A 107 4.46 11.95 4.65
C ASP A 107 5.93 11.86 4.19
N ASP A 108 6.41 10.67 3.79
CA ASP A 108 7.72 10.50 3.16
C ASP A 108 7.73 11.11 1.74
N GLU A 109 8.89 11.62 1.32
CA GLU A 109 9.06 12.25 0.01
C GLU A 109 9.13 11.23 -1.13
N ILE A 110 8.35 11.46 -2.19
CA ILE A 110 8.49 10.74 -3.46
C ILE A 110 9.64 11.39 -4.25
N VAL A 111 10.76 10.69 -4.36
CA VAL A 111 11.92 11.16 -5.15
C VAL A 111 11.68 10.88 -6.64
N LEU A 112 11.46 11.93 -7.43
CA LEU A 112 11.23 11.80 -8.86
C LEU A 112 12.53 11.43 -9.60
N PRO A 113 12.54 10.37 -10.43
CA PRO A 113 13.74 9.96 -11.14
C PRO A 113 14.07 10.95 -12.27
N THR A 114 15.33 11.34 -12.37
CA THR A 114 15.81 12.29 -13.39
C THR A 114 15.67 11.80 -14.84
N ILE A 115 15.44 10.50 -15.03
CA ILE A 115 15.24 9.86 -16.34
C ILE A 115 13.79 9.94 -16.84
N SER A 116 12.87 10.50 -16.04
CA SER A 116 11.45 10.65 -16.36
C SER A 116 11.06 12.12 -16.44
N GLU A 117 10.22 12.46 -17.41
CA GLU A 117 9.66 13.80 -17.59
C GLU A 117 8.20 13.89 -17.11
N ARG A 118 7.55 12.74 -16.87
CA ARG A 118 6.15 12.67 -16.48
C ARG A 118 5.93 11.56 -15.45
N VAL A 119 5.90 11.97 -14.19
CA VAL A 119 5.53 11.10 -13.07
C VAL A 119 4.14 11.47 -12.57
N GLU A 120 3.28 10.46 -12.41
CA GLU A 120 1.90 10.64 -11.97
C GLU A 120 1.60 9.83 -10.73
N HIS A 121 0.61 10.29 -9.97
CA HIS A 121 0.04 9.58 -8.83
C HIS A 121 -1.10 8.68 -9.32
N GLU A 122 -1.30 7.56 -8.62
CA GLU A 122 -2.41 6.63 -8.81
C GLU A 122 -2.92 6.23 -7.42
N GLY A 123 -3.99 6.85 -6.94
CA GLY A 123 -4.56 6.52 -5.63
C GLY A 123 -5.30 5.20 -5.67
N GLU A 124 -4.89 4.23 -4.87
CA GLU A 124 -5.36 2.85 -4.92
C GLU A 124 -5.75 2.31 -3.55
N LEU A 125 -6.74 1.40 -3.54
CA LEU A 125 -7.02 0.54 -2.38
C LEU A 125 -5.99 -0.59 -2.35
N ALA A 126 -5.18 -0.65 -1.30
CA ALA A 126 -4.27 -1.76 -1.07
C ALA A 126 -4.90 -2.80 -0.14
N VAL A 127 -4.84 -4.06 -0.56
CA VAL A 127 -5.29 -5.22 0.21
C VAL A 127 -4.08 -5.89 0.85
N ILE A 128 -4.08 -6.01 2.18
CA ILE A 128 -3.02 -6.66 2.94
C ILE A 128 -3.43 -8.11 3.17
N ILE A 129 -2.62 -9.05 2.69
CA ILE A 129 -2.86 -10.49 2.89
C ILE A 129 -2.27 -10.93 4.23
N GLY A 130 -3.09 -11.56 5.07
CA GLY A 130 -2.73 -11.93 6.44
C GLY A 130 -2.21 -13.36 6.63
N GLN A 131 -2.41 -14.21 5.63
CA GLN A 131 -2.04 -15.62 5.71
C GLN A 131 -1.59 -16.17 4.36
N ILE A 132 -0.89 -17.30 4.38
CA ILE A 132 -0.48 -17.99 3.16
C ILE A 132 -1.73 -18.42 2.40
N ALA A 133 -1.86 -17.94 1.16
CA ALA A 133 -3.02 -18.16 0.31
C ALA A 133 -2.60 -18.78 -1.02
N LYS A 134 -3.32 -19.82 -1.45
CA LYS A 134 -3.18 -20.45 -2.77
C LYS A 134 -4.53 -21.01 -3.20
N ASP A 135 -4.90 -20.80 -4.46
CA ASP A 135 -6.15 -21.28 -5.08
C ASP A 135 -7.40 -21.00 -4.21
N VAL A 136 -7.44 -19.80 -3.62
CA VAL A 136 -8.57 -19.37 -2.76
C VAL A 136 -9.77 -19.08 -3.65
N PRO A 137 -10.92 -19.75 -3.43
CA PRO A 137 -12.12 -19.47 -4.20
C PRO A 137 -12.68 -18.08 -3.85
N VAL A 138 -13.36 -17.43 -4.80
CA VAL A 138 -13.80 -16.03 -4.69
C VAL A 138 -14.64 -15.78 -3.44
N GLU A 139 -15.53 -16.70 -3.10
CA GLU A 139 -16.40 -16.63 -1.92
C GLU A 139 -15.65 -16.65 -0.58
N ARG A 140 -14.39 -17.08 -0.57
CA ARG A 140 -13.49 -17.07 0.61
C ARG A 140 -12.35 -16.07 0.48
N ALA A 141 -12.36 -15.21 -0.54
CA ALA A 141 -11.27 -14.27 -0.76
C ALA A 141 -11.01 -13.36 0.44
N LEU A 142 -12.07 -12.95 1.15
CA LEU A 142 -11.96 -12.09 2.33
C LEU A 142 -11.36 -12.80 3.54
N ASP A 143 -11.43 -14.13 3.61
CA ASP A 143 -10.90 -14.90 4.74
C ASP A 143 -9.37 -14.76 4.85
N VAL A 144 -8.68 -14.47 3.73
CA VAL A 144 -7.22 -14.30 3.70
C VAL A 144 -6.75 -12.84 3.83
N VAL A 145 -7.69 -11.89 3.86
CA VAL A 145 -7.38 -10.46 3.98
C VAL A 145 -7.18 -10.09 5.45
N PHE A 146 -6.01 -9.57 5.79
CA PHE A 146 -5.73 -8.98 7.11
C PHE A 146 -6.43 -7.64 7.26
N GLY A 147 -6.40 -6.82 6.21
CA GLY A 147 -6.99 -5.50 6.22
C GLY A 147 -6.71 -4.74 4.94
N TYR A 148 -7.03 -3.45 4.98
CA TYR A 148 -6.93 -2.55 3.86
C TYR A 148 -6.15 -1.30 4.24
N THR A 149 -5.47 -0.70 3.27
CA THR A 149 -4.83 0.60 3.42
C THR A 149 -4.90 1.38 2.11
N CYS A 150 -4.46 2.64 2.15
CA CYS A 150 -4.30 3.44 0.94
C CYS A 150 -2.90 3.22 0.37
N ALA A 151 -2.79 3.17 -0.96
CA ALA A 151 -1.51 3.18 -1.65
C ALA A 151 -1.51 4.22 -2.77
N ASN A 152 -0.31 4.64 -3.17
CA ASN A 152 -0.11 5.45 -4.36
C ASN A 152 0.79 4.68 -5.33
N ASP A 153 0.25 4.18 -6.44
CA ASP A 153 1.01 3.49 -7.49
C ASP A 153 1.69 4.50 -8.43
N VAL A 154 2.64 5.23 -7.86
CA VAL A 154 3.42 6.26 -8.55
C VAL A 154 4.05 5.68 -9.81
N THR A 155 3.87 6.38 -10.93
CA THR A 155 4.27 5.88 -12.25
C THR A 155 4.94 6.94 -13.11
N ALA A 156 6.13 6.61 -13.63
CA ALA A 156 6.78 7.35 -14.69
C ALA A 156 6.19 6.94 -16.07
N ARG A 157 5.27 7.73 -16.60
CA ARG A 157 4.45 7.40 -17.78
C ARG A 157 5.26 7.22 -19.05
N ASP A 158 6.23 8.10 -19.25
CA ASP A 158 7.15 8.05 -20.39
C ASP A 158 7.95 6.73 -20.40
N LEU A 159 8.40 6.27 -19.22
CA LEU A 159 9.07 4.97 -19.07
C LEU A 159 8.10 3.81 -19.33
N GLN A 160 6.86 3.90 -18.83
CA GLN A 160 5.84 2.86 -18.99
C GLN A 160 5.55 2.60 -20.47
N VAL A 161 5.39 3.66 -21.26
CA VAL A 161 5.14 3.57 -22.70
C VAL A 161 6.37 3.07 -23.45
N ARG A 162 7.56 3.61 -23.13
CA ARG A 162 8.80 3.25 -23.83
C ARG A 162 9.21 1.80 -23.63
N ASP A 163 8.99 1.25 -22.44
CA ASP A 163 9.51 -0.06 -22.07
C ASP A 163 8.53 -1.19 -22.40
N GLY A 164 7.22 -0.90 -22.48
CA GLY A 164 6.15 -1.89 -22.60
C GLY A 164 5.95 -2.71 -21.31
N GLN A 165 7.02 -3.19 -20.67
CA GLN A 165 7.00 -3.76 -19.32
C GLN A 165 7.04 -2.66 -18.25
N TRP A 166 6.17 -2.74 -17.25
CA TRP A 166 5.93 -1.62 -16.33
C TRP A 166 6.88 -1.57 -15.13
N SER A 167 7.72 -2.59 -14.93
CA SER A 167 8.54 -2.72 -13.72
C SER A 167 9.48 -1.54 -13.47
N ARG A 168 10.11 -0.96 -14.51
CA ARG A 168 10.98 0.21 -14.34
C ARG A 168 10.20 1.50 -14.10
N ALA A 169 9.02 1.62 -14.69
CA ALA A 169 8.19 2.81 -14.57
C ALA A 169 7.52 2.93 -13.19
N LYS A 170 7.32 1.79 -12.52
CA LYS A 170 6.59 1.66 -11.26
C LYS A 170 7.47 1.12 -10.11
N GLY A 171 8.76 0.92 -10.31
CA GLY A 171 9.66 0.27 -9.33
C GLY A 171 10.58 1.22 -8.60
#